data_AF-A0A954GB48-F1
#
_entry.id   AF-A0A954GB48-F1
#
_cell.length_a   1.000
_cell.length_b   1.000
_cell.length_c   1.000
_cell.angle_alpha   90.00
_cell.angle_beta   90.00
_cell.angle_gamma   90.00
#
_symmetry.space_group_name_H-M   'P 1'
#
loop_
_entity.id
_entity.type
_entity.pdbx_description
1 polymer ?
#
loop_
_entity_poly.entity_id
_entity_poly.type
_entity_poly.pdbx_seq_one_letter_code
_entity_poly.pdbx_strand_id
1 'polypeptide(L)'
;MRAHYQVMETNAEAADFIFHQHDFVGQTAELTPDGKDKILEVAVRMKSAPFPVLIERSTNNSDPELDVVRRNLVAQILTEFGTPDADRRTIISPSYGQGYNAIQAESTYYQYLFQGGGFGGGFGGGGGGGFGGGFGGGGGFGGGF
;
A
#
# COMPACT_ATOMS: atom_id res chain seq x y z
N MET A 1 10.58 -24.08 -19.43
CA MET A 1 9.71 -24.57 -18.34
C MET A 1 10.16 -24.22 -16.91
N ARG A 2 11.26 -23.48 -16.67
CA ARG A 2 11.72 -23.11 -15.32
C ARG A 2 11.22 -21.75 -14.78
N ALA A 3 10.75 -20.86 -15.66
CA ALA A 3 10.39 -19.49 -15.30
C ALA A 3 9.14 -19.40 -14.40
N HIS A 4 8.14 -20.27 -14.57
CA HIS A 4 6.87 -20.17 -13.84
C HIS A 4 7.00 -20.48 -12.34
N TYR A 5 7.81 -21.47 -11.97
CA TYR A 5 8.04 -21.81 -10.55
C TYR A 5 8.82 -20.72 -9.81
N GLN A 6 9.85 -20.17 -10.45
CA GLN A 6 10.64 -19.07 -9.87
C GLN A 6 9.79 -17.82 -9.62
N VAL A 7 8.88 -17.50 -10.55
CA VAL A 7 7.94 -16.39 -10.38
C VAL A 7 6.97 -16.66 -9.23
N MET A 8 6.38 -17.87 -9.14
CA MET A 8 5.50 -18.23 -8.02
C MET A 8 6.21 -18.15 -6.66
N GLU A 9 7.45 -18.61 -6.59
CA GLU A 9 8.27 -18.58 -5.37
C GLU A 9 8.61 -17.13 -4.95
N THR A 10 9.04 -16.30 -5.90
CA THR A 10 9.34 -14.87 -5.65
C THR A 10 8.10 -14.12 -5.18
N ASN A 11 6.93 -14.43 -5.76
CA ASN A 11 5.67 -13.80 -5.39
C ASN A 11 5.17 -14.25 -4.01
N ALA A 12 5.39 -15.52 -3.65
CA ALA A 12 5.08 -16.01 -2.31
C ALA A 12 5.95 -15.30 -1.27
N GLU A 13 7.26 -15.18 -1.54
CA GLU A 13 8.17 -14.46 -0.65
C GLU A 13 7.83 -12.96 -0.56
N ALA A 14 7.44 -12.30 -1.65
CA ALA A 14 6.99 -10.91 -1.60
C ALA A 14 5.71 -10.71 -0.77
N ALA A 15 4.81 -11.71 -0.74
CA ALA A 15 3.58 -11.64 0.05
C ALA A 15 3.86 -11.61 1.57
N ASP A 16 4.95 -12.22 2.03
CA ASP A 16 5.34 -12.20 3.44
C ASP A 16 5.66 -10.77 3.96
N PHE A 17 5.99 -9.86 3.04
CA PHE A 17 6.31 -8.45 3.35
C PHE A 17 5.06 -7.56 3.46
N ILE A 18 3.85 -8.13 3.34
CA ILE A 18 2.58 -7.40 3.42
C ILE A 18 2.01 -7.53 4.84
N PHE A 19 1.97 -6.43 5.60
CA PHE A 19 1.26 -6.35 6.87
C PHE A 19 -0.23 -6.09 6.65
N HIS A 20 -1.05 -7.04 7.07
CA HIS A 20 -2.49 -7.00 6.94
C HIS A 20 -3.17 -6.31 8.11
N GLN A 21 -4.44 -5.95 7.94
CA GLN A 21 -5.24 -5.37 9.03
C GLN A 21 -5.27 -6.26 10.29
N HIS A 22 -5.19 -7.59 10.13
CA HIS A 22 -5.20 -8.55 11.25
C HIS A 22 -3.84 -8.73 11.93
N ASP A 23 -2.76 -8.15 11.39
CA ASP A 23 -1.45 -8.08 12.07
C ASP A 23 -1.46 -7.01 13.18
N PHE A 24 -2.53 -6.22 13.28
CA PHE A 24 -2.75 -5.18 14.27
C PHE A 24 -3.93 -5.49 15.20
N VAL A 25 -3.87 -4.98 16.42
CA VAL A 25 -4.93 -5.12 17.41
C VAL A 25 -6.07 -4.15 17.09
N GLY A 26 -7.13 -4.64 16.44
CA GLY A 26 -8.35 -3.88 16.19
C GLY A 26 -8.12 -2.59 15.38
N GLN A 27 -8.62 -1.45 15.89
CA GLN A 27 -8.44 -0.12 15.29
C GLN A 27 -7.27 0.64 15.93
N THR A 28 -6.17 -0.08 16.20
CA THR A 28 -4.96 0.51 16.76
C THR A 28 -3.75 0.23 15.87
N ALA A 29 -2.64 0.88 16.18
CA ALA A 29 -1.34 0.59 15.58
C ALA A 29 -0.58 -0.52 16.32
N GLU A 30 -1.07 -1.02 17.46
CA GLU A 30 -0.38 -2.07 18.20
C GLU A 30 -0.35 -3.38 17.41
N LEU A 31 0.81 -4.03 17.34
CA LEU A 31 0.96 -5.34 16.69
C LEU A 31 0.40 -6.47 17.56
N THR A 32 -0.28 -7.42 16.93
CA THR A 32 -0.64 -8.69 17.55
C THR A 32 0.62 -9.52 17.87
N PRO A 33 0.53 -10.59 18.68
CA PRO A 33 1.65 -11.51 18.86
C PRO A 33 2.21 -12.03 17.52
N ASP A 34 1.34 -12.47 16.62
CA ASP A 34 1.73 -12.94 15.29
C ASP A 34 2.37 -11.82 14.45
N GLY A 35 1.85 -10.60 14.53
CA GLY A 35 2.44 -9.42 13.88
C GLY A 35 3.83 -9.06 14.41
N LYS A 36 4.11 -9.31 15.69
CA LYS A 36 5.43 -9.14 16.31
C LYS A 36 6.42 -10.18 15.82
N ASP A 37 6.01 -11.43 15.68
CA ASP A 37 6.88 -12.48 15.13
C ASP A 37 7.20 -12.19 13.65
N LYS A 38 6.18 -11.79 12.89
CA LYS A 38 6.31 -11.40 11.48
C LYS A 38 7.29 -10.24 11.27
N ILE A 39 7.20 -9.17 12.06
CA ILE A 39 8.12 -8.02 11.89
C ILE A 39 9.57 -8.37 12.17
N LEU A 40 9.82 -9.32 13.08
CA LEU A 40 11.17 -9.85 13.31
C LEU A 40 11.70 -10.62 12.10
N GLU A 41 10.86 -11.47 11.50
CA GLU A 41 11.22 -12.21 10.29
C GLU A 41 11.53 -11.26 9.13
N VAL A 42 10.64 -10.29 8.89
CA VAL A 42 10.80 -9.26 7.85
C VAL A 42 12.09 -8.46 8.08
N ALA A 43 12.39 -8.05 9.32
CA ALA A 43 13.61 -7.31 9.64
C ALA A 43 14.89 -8.07 9.28
N VAL A 44 14.92 -9.39 9.50
CA VAL A 44 16.06 -10.24 9.11
C VAL A 44 16.17 -10.33 7.60
N ARG A 45 15.04 -10.55 6.90
CA ARG A 45 15.00 -10.77 5.45
C ARG A 45 15.24 -9.50 4.63
N MET A 46 14.86 -8.33 5.14
CA MET A 46 15.02 -7.03 4.47
C MET A 46 16.47 -6.69 4.08
N LYS A 47 17.46 -7.31 4.73
CA LYS A 47 18.89 -7.11 4.43
C LYS A 47 19.31 -7.74 3.10
N SER A 48 18.62 -8.79 2.66
CA SER A 48 18.92 -9.53 1.44
C SER A 48 17.78 -9.50 0.41
N ALA A 49 16.56 -9.22 0.84
CA ALA A 49 15.38 -9.17 -0.02
C ALA A 49 15.09 -7.74 -0.49
N PRO A 50 14.86 -7.52 -1.80
CA PRO A 50 14.61 -6.20 -2.38
C PRO A 50 13.14 -5.75 -2.32
N PHE A 51 12.29 -6.45 -1.57
CA PHE A 51 10.85 -6.14 -1.51
C PHE A 51 10.56 -4.93 -0.60
N PRO A 52 9.61 -4.06 -0.98
CA PRO A 52 9.07 -3.07 -0.05
C PRO A 52 8.25 -3.76 1.04
N VAL A 53 8.09 -3.09 2.18
CA VAL A 53 7.15 -3.53 3.22
C VAL A 53 5.83 -2.82 2.97
N LEU A 54 4.77 -3.59 2.77
CA LEU A 54 3.46 -3.03 2.44
C LEU A 54 2.57 -3.04 3.67
N ILE A 55 1.92 -1.93 3.97
CA ILE A 55 0.90 -1.82 5.01
C ILE A 55 -0.46 -1.77 4.32
N GLU A 56 -1.30 -2.76 4.62
CA GLU A 56 -2.66 -2.78 4.12
C GLU A 56 -3.45 -1.60 4.67
N ARG A 57 -3.95 -0.77 3.76
CA ARG A 57 -4.87 0.33 4.10
C ARG A 57 -6.14 -0.20 4.75
N SER A 58 -6.71 0.61 5.62
CA SER A 58 -8.06 0.45 6.16
C SER A 58 -9.10 0.23 5.04
N THR A 59 -10.07 -0.63 5.33
CA THR A 59 -11.14 -0.98 4.38
C THR A 59 -11.82 0.29 3.84
N ASN A 60 -11.90 0.43 2.52
CA ASN A 60 -12.43 1.63 1.85
C ASN A 60 -11.76 2.97 2.23
N ASN A 61 -10.50 2.98 2.69
CA ASN A 61 -9.85 4.18 3.24
C ASN A 61 -10.53 4.77 4.48
N SER A 62 -11.22 3.96 5.28
CA SER A 62 -12.03 4.50 6.38
C SER A 62 -11.22 5.31 7.40
N ASP A 63 -9.93 5.02 7.57
CA ASP A 63 -9.06 5.70 8.52
C ASP A 63 -7.61 5.84 7.99
N PRO A 64 -7.34 6.85 7.15
CA PRO A 64 -6.00 7.08 6.60
C PRO A 64 -4.98 7.53 7.65
N GLU A 65 -5.42 8.16 8.73
CA GLU A 65 -4.53 8.60 9.82
C GLU A 65 -3.98 7.37 10.57
N LEU A 66 -4.84 6.41 10.90
CA LEU A 66 -4.43 5.15 11.49
C LEU A 66 -3.45 4.38 10.58
N ASP A 67 -3.69 4.37 9.27
CA ASP A 67 -2.81 3.71 8.30
C ASP A 67 -1.40 4.35 8.30
N VAL A 68 -1.31 5.68 8.42
CA VAL A 68 -0.03 6.39 8.58
C VAL A 68 0.66 6.04 9.89
N VAL A 69 -0.09 5.97 11.00
CA VAL A 69 0.49 5.58 12.30
C VAL A 69 1.03 4.16 12.25
N ARG A 70 0.29 3.22 11.65
CA ARG A 70 0.74 1.83 11.45
C ARG A 70 2.02 1.76 10.62
N ARG A 71 2.07 2.47 9.49
CA ARG A 71 3.27 2.57 8.66
C ARG A 71 4.46 3.11 9.44
N ASN A 72 4.27 4.18 10.20
CA ASN A 72 5.35 4.80 10.97
C ASN A 72 5.87 3.87 12.08
N LEU A 73 4.97 3.17 12.79
CA LEU A 73 5.37 2.19 13.78
C LEU A 73 6.20 1.05 13.16
N VAL A 74 5.72 0.46 12.07
CA VAL A 74 6.44 -0.63 11.38
C VAL A 74 7.80 -0.15 10.89
N ALA A 75 7.86 1.01 10.23
CA ALA A 75 9.12 1.61 9.77
C ALA A 75 10.10 1.87 10.92
N GLN A 76 9.61 2.38 12.06
CA GLN A 76 10.42 2.63 13.23
C GLN A 76 11.01 1.33 13.79
N ILE A 77 10.16 0.33 14.04
CA ILE A 77 10.60 -0.96 14.58
C ILE A 77 11.66 -1.58 13.67
N LEU A 78 11.42 -1.62 12.35
CA LEU A 78 12.38 -2.16 11.39
C LEU A 78 13.71 -1.39 11.43
N THR A 79 13.66 -0.05 11.51
CA THR A 79 14.85 0.80 11.65
C THR A 79 15.65 0.43 12.92
N GLU A 80 14.98 0.23 14.04
CA GLU A 80 15.58 -0.20 15.31
C GLU A 80 16.23 -1.59 15.22
N PHE A 81 15.69 -2.49 14.38
CA PHE A 81 16.27 -3.81 14.08
C PHE A 81 17.41 -3.79 13.04
N GLY A 82 17.85 -2.59 12.63
CA GLY A 82 19.05 -2.42 11.80
C GLY A 82 18.79 -2.42 10.31
N THR A 83 17.60 -1.97 9.87
CA THR A 83 17.32 -1.61 8.47
C THR A 83 17.10 -0.08 8.35
N PRO A 84 18.17 0.73 8.22
CA PRO A 84 18.08 2.19 8.27
C PRO A 84 17.25 2.83 7.16
N ASP A 85 17.03 2.12 6.06
CA ASP A 85 16.24 2.50 4.91
C ASP A 85 14.76 2.08 5.03
N ALA A 86 14.34 1.46 6.15
CA ALA A 86 12.99 0.97 6.34
C ALA A 86 11.92 2.04 6.17
N ASP A 87 12.17 3.27 6.64
CA ASP A 87 11.23 4.38 6.42
C ASP A 87 10.91 4.53 4.93
N ARG A 88 11.90 4.53 4.05
CA ARG A 88 11.66 4.69 2.60
C ARG A 88 11.02 3.47 1.96
N ARG A 89 11.19 2.27 2.54
CA ARG A 89 10.71 0.99 2.00
C ARG A 89 9.33 0.59 2.50
N THR A 90 8.87 1.16 3.61
CA THR A 90 7.54 0.88 4.17
C THR A 90 6.51 1.84 3.59
N ILE A 91 5.53 1.30 2.87
CA ILE A 91 4.50 2.07 2.15
C ILE A 91 3.10 1.55 2.46
N ILE A 92 2.11 2.43 2.40
CA ILE A 92 0.69 2.05 2.53
C ILE A 92 0.18 1.65 1.15
N SER A 93 -0.44 0.48 1.05
CA SER A 93 -0.98 -0.06 -0.20
C SER A 93 -2.45 -0.44 -0.07
N PRO A 94 -3.19 -0.51 -1.19
CA PRO A 94 -4.48 -1.17 -1.22
C PRO A 94 -4.45 -2.58 -0.67
N SER A 95 -5.59 -3.04 -0.16
CA SER A 95 -5.78 -4.44 0.23
C SER A 95 -5.59 -5.34 -0.99
N TYR A 96 -4.52 -6.14 -0.96
CA TYR A 96 -4.40 -7.29 -1.83
C TYR A 96 -5.33 -8.35 -1.25
N GLY A 97 -6.59 -8.36 -1.71
CA GLY A 97 -7.55 -9.33 -1.23
C GLY A 97 -6.99 -10.76 -1.33
N GLN A 98 -7.40 -11.64 -0.41
CA GLN A 98 -7.01 -13.05 -0.28
C GLN A 98 -7.21 -13.94 -1.56
N GLY A 99 -7.61 -13.36 -2.70
CA GLY A 99 -7.72 -14.02 -4.00
C GLY A 99 -7.02 -13.29 -5.16
N TYR A 100 -6.37 -12.15 -4.92
CA TYR A 100 -5.57 -11.48 -5.95
C TYR A 100 -4.16 -12.07 -5.94
N ASN A 101 -4.06 -13.24 -6.57
CA ASN A 101 -2.82 -13.87 -7.00
C ASN A 101 -1.85 -12.79 -7.49
N ALA A 102 -0.71 -12.65 -6.82
CA ALA A 102 0.65 -12.29 -7.26
C ALA A 102 0.86 -11.29 -8.43
N ILE A 103 0.08 -11.37 -9.50
CA ILE A 103 0.17 -10.63 -10.76
C ILE A 103 -0.25 -9.15 -10.62
N GLN A 104 -1.20 -8.82 -9.75
CA GLN A 104 -1.59 -7.41 -9.53
C GLN A 104 -0.66 -6.71 -8.51
N ALA A 105 -0.04 -7.48 -7.61
CA ALA A 105 1.08 -7.00 -6.81
C ALA A 105 2.28 -6.68 -7.69
N GLU A 106 2.56 -7.52 -8.69
CA GLU A 106 3.61 -7.33 -9.70
C GLU A 106 3.48 -6.00 -10.47
N SER A 107 2.28 -5.64 -10.93
CA SER A 107 2.10 -4.38 -11.68
C SER A 107 2.31 -3.14 -10.83
N THR A 108 1.90 -3.15 -9.57
CA THR A 108 2.10 -2.03 -8.63
C THR A 108 3.56 -1.99 -8.14
N TYR A 109 4.17 -3.15 -7.90
CA TYR A 109 5.58 -3.31 -7.54
C TYR A 109 6.51 -2.76 -8.62
N TYR A 110 6.29 -3.12 -9.89
CA TYR A 110 7.04 -2.55 -11.01
C TYR A 110 6.73 -1.08 -11.24
N GLN A 111 5.46 -0.66 -11.16
CA GLN A 111 5.13 0.77 -11.22
C GLN A 111 5.90 1.56 -10.15
N TYR A 112 6.02 1.04 -8.94
CA TYR A 112 6.76 1.69 -7.86
C TYR A 112 8.28 1.67 -8.07
N LEU A 113 8.87 0.54 -8.46
CA LEU A 113 10.32 0.45 -8.76
C LEU A 113 10.74 1.37 -9.92
N PHE A 114 9.92 1.51 -10.96
CA PHE A 114 10.20 2.39 -12.10
C PHE A 114 9.76 3.85 -11.87
N GLN A 115 8.93 4.12 -10.86
CA GLN A 115 8.54 5.48 -10.42
C GLN A 115 9.37 5.97 -9.21
N GLY A 116 10.38 5.21 -8.76
CA GLY A 116 11.28 5.58 -7.66
C GLY A 116 12.36 6.62 -8.01
N GLY A 117 12.20 7.37 -9.10
CA GLY A 117 13.19 8.30 -9.65
C GLY A 117 12.92 9.78 -9.41
N GLY A 118 11.91 10.18 -8.62
CA GLY A 118 11.74 11.60 -8.32
C GLY A 118 10.46 12.02 -7.61
N PHE A 119 10.64 12.92 -6.63
CA PHE A 119 9.70 13.94 -6.14
C PHE A 119 8.47 13.41 -5.37
N GLY A 120 8.18 13.84 -4.14
CA GLY A 120 8.26 15.21 -3.67
C GLY A 120 7.17 16.07 -4.33
N GLY A 121 5.89 15.79 -4.08
CA GLY A 121 4.79 16.61 -4.63
C GLY A 121 3.43 16.01 -4.30
N GLY A 122 2.62 16.74 -3.52
CA GLY A 122 1.34 16.28 -3.02
C GLY A 122 0.32 15.91 -4.11
N PHE A 123 -0.51 14.92 -3.80
CA PHE A 123 -1.80 14.75 -4.44
C PHE A 123 -2.90 15.08 -3.42
N GLY A 124 -3.13 16.39 -3.27
CA GLY A 124 -4.44 16.90 -2.89
C GLY A 124 -5.27 17.10 -4.16
N GLY A 125 -6.54 16.72 -4.11
CA GLY A 125 -7.56 17.22 -5.04
C GLY A 125 -8.35 16.14 -5.76
N GLY A 126 -9.61 15.95 -5.34
CA GLY A 126 -10.62 15.25 -6.15
C GLY A 126 -11.67 14.51 -5.34
N GLY A 127 -12.42 15.22 -4.51
CA GLY A 127 -13.59 14.66 -3.84
C GLY A 127 -14.84 14.59 -4.73
N GLY A 128 -15.81 13.79 -4.28
CA GLY A 128 -17.24 14.05 -4.48
C GLY A 128 -17.88 13.37 -5.69
N GLY A 129 -18.70 12.34 -5.42
CA GLY A 129 -19.55 11.68 -6.41
C GLY A 129 -20.81 12.47 -6.80
N GLY A 130 -21.62 11.87 -7.68
CA GLY A 130 -22.94 12.39 -8.01
C GLY A 130 -23.54 11.77 -9.27
N PHE A 131 -24.20 10.62 -9.11
CA PHE A 131 -25.26 10.17 -10.01
C PHE A 131 -26.54 10.97 -9.73
N GLY A 132 -27.19 11.47 -10.77
CA GLY A 132 -28.66 11.71 -10.77
C GLY A 132 -29.14 13.15 -10.94
N GLY A 133 -30.20 13.29 -11.75
CA GLY A 133 -31.22 14.33 -11.57
C GLY A 133 -31.29 15.39 -12.67
N GLY A 134 -32.28 15.25 -13.56
CA GLY A 134 -32.71 16.34 -14.44
C GLY A 134 -33.57 17.38 -13.74
N PHE A 135 -33.46 18.62 -14.21
CA PHE A 135 -34.37 19.80 -14.17
C PHE A 135 -33.43 20.98 -14.49
N GLY A 136 -33.58 21.79 -15.54
CA GLY A 136 -34.74 22.50 -16.04
C GLY A 136 -34.33 23.98 -16.19
N GLY A 137 -34.70 24.62 -17.31
CA GLY A 137 -34.52 26.06 -17.58
C GLY A 137 -33.19 26.39 -18.26
N GLY A 138 -33.11 27.05 -19.40
CA GLY A 138 -34.03 28.01 -20.02
C GLY A 138 -33.25 29.30 -20.29
N GLY A 139 -33.07 29.64 -21.57
CA GLY A 139 -32.72 30.99 -22.01
C GLY A 139 -31.33 31.18 -22.61
N GLY A 140 -31.30 31.78 -23.82
CA GLY A 140 -30.18 32.60 -24.26
C GLY A 140 -29.52 32.23 -25.58
N PHE A 141 -30.26 32.32 -26.69
CA PHE A 141 -29.66 32.57 -28.00
C PHE A 141 -29.04 33.98 -28.02
N GLY A 142 -27.80 34.12 -28.50
CA GLY A 142 -27.18 35.43 -28.68
C GLY A 142 -25.78 35.41 -29.29
N GLY A 143 -25.72 35.48 -30.63
CA GLY A 143 -24.82 36.38 -31.36
C GLY A 143 -23.40 35.92 -31.70
N GLY A 144 -23.17 35.63 -32.98
CA GLY A 144 -21.86 35.65 -33.62
C GLY A 144 -21.93 35.15 -35.06
N PHE A 145 -21.82 36.08 -36.01
CA PHE A 145 -21.87 35.98 -37.49
C PHE A 145 -23.26 36.04 -38.13
#